data_AF-A0A0G8EQQ3-F1
#
_entry.id   AF-A0A0G8EQQ3-F1
#
_cell.length_a   1.000
_cell.length_b   1.000
_cell.length_c   1.000
_cell.angle_alpha   90.00
_cell.angle_beta   90.00
_cell.angle_gamma   90.00
#
_symmetry.space_group_name_H-M   'P 1'
#
loop_
_entity.id
_entity.type
_entity.pdbx_description
1 polymer ?
#
loop_
_entity_poly.entity_id
_entity_poly.type
_entity_poly.pdbx_seq_one_letter_code
_entity_poly.pdbx_strand_id
1 'polypeptide(L)'
;MGLGNRGMAFEMLINLANEMYQRGGVALINKRPNPVKVLKSKGGRVLSGFYEAKSTVDYDGVYKGRAIAFEAKSTENAGRFDLKNIVQHQLDYLEKAEKMGAICFFLIEFSKDKSVFVIPL
;
A
#
# COMPACT_ATOMS: atom_id res chain seq x y z
N MET A 1 10.12 -21.05 9.74
CA MET A 1 9.17 -20.23 8.94
C MET A 1 9.52 -18.77 9.16
N GLY A 2 10.02 -18.10 8.11
CA GLY A 2 10.75 -16.83 8.21
C GLY A 2 9.88 -15.58 8.34
N LEU A 3 10.52 -14.52 8.85
CA LEU A 3 10.01 -13.17 9.12
C LEU A 3 9.37 -12.44 7.91
N GLY A 4 9.43 -13.01 6.69
CA GLY A 4 8.84 -12.44 5.47
C GLY A 4 7.35 -12.71 5.26
N ASN A 5 6.71 -13.59 6.04
CA ASN A 5 5.32 -13.99 5.79
C ASN A 5 4.24 -13.07 6.40
N ARG A 6 4.58 -12.14 7.28
CA ARG A 6 3.57 -11.37 8.06
C ARG A 6 3.11 -10.09 7.38
N GLY A 7 4.03 -9.31 6.82
CA GLY A 7 3.65 -8.17 5.95
C GLY A 7 2.79 -8.62 4.76
N MET A 8 3.03 -9.84 4.26
CA MET A 8 2.18 -10.46 3.24
C MET A 8 0.75 -10.74 3.73
N ALA A 9 0.55 -11.09 5.00
CA ALA A 9 -0.79 -11.36 5.53
C ALA A 9 -1.66 -10.09 5.55
N PHE A 10 -1.12 -8.97 6.03
CA PHE A 10 -1.86 -7.70 6.04
C PHE A 10 -2.16 -7.20 4.63
N GLU A 11 -1.17 -7.28 3.73
CA GLU A 11 -1.36 -6.98 2.31
C GLU A 11 -2.44 -7.88 1.68
N MET A 12 -2.42 -9.19 1.95
CA MET A 12 -3.43 -10.13 1.45
C MET A 12 -4.83 -9.77 1.95
N LEU A 13 -4.98 -9.35 3.21
CA LEU A 13 -6.25 -8.90 3.76
C LEU A 13 -6.77 -7.63 3.07
N ILE A 14 -5.89 -6.66 2.82
CA ILE A 14 -6.25 -5.44 2.08
C ILE A 14 -6.69 -5.81 0.65
N ASN A 15 -5.92 -6.66 -0.03
CA ASN A 15 -6.25 -7.11 -1.39
C ASN A 15 -7.61 -7.83 -1.44
N LEU A 16 -7.88 -8.72 -0.49
CA LEU A 16 -9.16 -9.41 -0.39
C LEU A 16 -10.31 -8.44 -0.13
N ALA A 17 -10.14 -7.48 0.78
CA ALA A 17 -11.14 -6.46 1.06
C ALA A 17 -11.43 -5.58 -0.17
N ASN A 18 -10.39 -5.16 -0.89
CA ASN A 18 -10.53 -4.40 -2.14
C ASN A 18 -11.28 -5.20 -3.21
N GLU A 19 -11.00 -6.49 -3.34
CA GLU A 19 -11.74 -7.36 -4.26
C GLU A 19 -13.22 -7.48 -3.87
N MET A 20 -13.52 -7.61 -2.56
CA MET A 20 -14.90 -7.61 -2.07
C MET A 20 -15.62 -6.30 -2.37
N TYR A 21 -14.95 -5.15 -2.21
CA TYR A 21 -15.51 -3.84 -2.57
C TYR A 21 -15.79 -3.74 -4.07
N GLN A 22 -14.89 -4.24 -4.91
CA GLN A 22 -15.07 -4.23 -6.37
C GLN A 22 -16.25 -5.13 -6.78
N ARG A 23 -16.30 -6.37 -6.29
CA ARG A 23 -17.39 -7.32 -6.57
C ARG A 23 -18.75 -6.79 -6.13
N GLY A 24 -18.78 -6.06 -5.00
CA GLY A 24 -19.99 -5.41 -4.48
C GLY A 24 -20.34 -4.07 -5.14
N GLY A 25 -19.54 -3.57 -6.09
CA GLY A 25 -19.75 -2.26 -6.71
C GLY A 25 -19.58 -1.07 -5.76
N VAL A 26 -18.85 -1.25 -4.64
CA VAL A 26 -18.65 -0.23 -3.60
C VAL A 26 -17.50 0.71 -3.95
N ALA A 27 -16.35 0.15 -4.33
CA ALA A 27 -15.14 0.89 -4.69
C ALA A 27 -14.29 0.05 -5.66
N LEU A 28 -13.46 0.72 -6.47
CA LEU A 28 -12.46 0.07 -7.32
C LEU A 28 -11.07 0.54 -6.87
N ILE A 29 -10.36 -0.30 -6.13
CA ILE A 29 -9.07 0.03 -5.51
C ILE A 29 -8.07 -1.08 -5.88
N ASN A 30 -6.89 -0.70 -6.35
CA ASN A 30 -5.86 -1.62 -6.79
C ASN A 30 -4.55 -1.39 -6.05
N LYS A 31 -3.78 -2.46 -5.89
CA LYS A 31 -2.39 -2.38 -5.45
C LYS A 31 -1.51 -1.96 -6.64
N ARG A 32 -0.64 -0.97 -6.43
CA ARG A 32 0.38 -0.59 -7.41
C ARG A 32 1.50 -1.63 -7.42
N PRO A 33 1.88 -2.16 -8.60
CA PRO A 33 2.98 -3.10 -8.70
C PRO A 33 4.30 -2.41 -8.34
N ASN A 34 5.22 -3.16 -7.74
CA ASN A 34 6.55 -2.64 -7.46
C ASN A 34 7.29 -2.43 -8.79
N PRO A 35 7.84 -1.23 -9.07
CA PRO A 35 8.57 -1.00 -10.29
C PRO A 35 9.85 -1.85 -10.30
N VAL A 36 10.01 -2.63 -11.37
CA VAL A 36 11.19 -3.47 -11.60
C VAL A 36 11.86 -2.99 -12.88
N LYS A 37 13.11 -2.54 -12.76
CA LYS A 37 13.94 -2.24 -13.93
C LYS A 37 14.52 -3.54 -14.48
N VAL A 38 14.03 -3.94 -15.63
CA VAL A 38 14.45 -5.16 -16.32
C VAL A 38 15.75 -4.89 -17.08
N LEU A 39 16.79 -5.66 -16.77
CA LEU A 39 18.08 -5.61 -17.47
C LEU A 39 18.18 -6.68 -18.56
N LYS A 40 17.61 -7.86 -18.31
CA LYS A 40 17.49 -8.94 -19.30
C LYS A 40 16.13 -9.61 -19.17
N SER A 41 15.50 -9.89 -20.31
CA SER A 41 14.25 -10.65 -20.40
C SER A 41 14.34 -11.68 -21.52
N LYS A 42 13.51 -12.72 -21.42
CA LYS A 42 13.27 -13.68 -22.51
C LYS A 42 11.77 -13.97 -22.55
N GLY A 43 11.12 -13.49 -23.61
CA GLY A 43 9.65 -13.48 -23.67
C GLY A 43 9.05 -12.65 -22.53
N GLY A 44 8.00 -13.18 -21.88
CA GLY A 44 7.34 -12.56 -20.73
C GLY A 44 8.04 -12.73 -19.38
N ARG A 45 9.24 -13.33 -19.33
CA ARG A 45 9.98 -13.56 -18.08
C ARG A 45 11.16 -12.61 -17.93
N VAL A 46 11.25 -11.98 -16.77
CA VAL A 46 12.42 -11.19 -16.34
C VAL A 46 13.52 -12.15 -15.89
N LEU A 47 14.68 -12.09 -16.55
CA LEU A 47 15.85 -12.92 -16.23
C LEU A 47 16.80 -12.23 -15.26
N SER A 48 16.91 -10.89 -15.34
CA SER A 48 17.68 -10.09 -14.38
C SER A 48 17.15 -8.67 -14.34
N GLY A 49 17.15 -8.05 -13.18
CA GLY A 49 16.71 -6.68 -12.97
C GLY A 49 16.95 -6.23 -11.54
N PHE A 50 16.74 -4.94 -11.27
CA PHE A 50 16.77 -4.37 -9.93
C PHE A 50 15.44 -3.71 -9.63
N TYR A 51 15.03 -3.75 -8.36
CA TYR A 51 13.86 -3.01 -7.90
C TYR A 51 14.19 -1.52 -7.89
N GLU A 52 13.30 -0.70 -8.46
CA GLU A 52 13.40 0.75 -8.33
C GLU A 52 12.64 1.22 -7.08
N ALA A 53 13.11 2.32 -6.49
CA ALA A 53 12.37 2.94 -5.40
C ALA A 53 11.02 3.41 -5.94
N LYS A 54 9.93 3.02 -5.26
CA LYS A 54 8.61 3.56 -5.55
C LYS A 54 8.65 5.09 -5.38
N SER A 55 7.97 5.82 -6.26
CA SER A 55 7.80 7.27 -6.11
C SER A 55 6.41 7.64 -5.61
N THR A 56 5.54 6.64 -5.41
CA THR A 56 4.13 6.81 -5.06
C THR A 56 3.70 5.81 -3.99
N VAL A 57 2.42 5.88 -3.62
CA VAL A 57 1.78 4.98 -2.65
C VAL A 57 1.57 3.56 -3.18
N ASP A 58 1.27 2.66 -2.25
CA ASP A 58 0.98 1.25 -2.53
C ASP A 58 -0.42 0.98 -3.08
N TYR A 59 -1.44 1.78 -2.76
CA TYR A 59 -2.81 1.57 -3.20
C TYR A 59 -3.48 2.84 -3.69
N ASP A 60 -4.26 2.71 -4.76
CA ASP A 60 -5.08 3.79 -5.29
C ASP A 60 -6.30 3.29 -6.05
N GLY A 61 -7.26 4.18 -6.26
CA GLY A 61 -8.50 3.84 -6.94
C GLY A 61 -9.55 4.94 -6.89
N VAL A 62 -10.81 4.51 -6.94
CA VAL A 62 -11.98 5.37 -6.89
C VAL A 62 -13.06 4.83 -5.94
N TYR A 63 -13.64 5.73 -5.16
CA TYR A 63 -14.81 5.47 -4.31
C TYR A 63 -15.82 6.61 -4.49
N LYS A 64 -17.06 6.28 -4.90
CA LYS A 64 -18.15 7.25 -5.12
C LYS A 64 -17.74 8.48 -5.94
N GLY A 65 -16.98 8.26 -7.02
CA GLY A 65 -16.52 9.33 -7.93
C GLY A 65 -15.34 10.16 -7.40
N ARG A 66 -14.81 9.87 -6.20
CA ARG A 66 -13.62 10.51 -5.65
C ARG A 66 -12.42 9.57 -5.74
N ALA A 67 -11.27 10.13 -6.12
CA ALA A 67 -10.00 9.41 -6.05
C ALA A 67 -9.70 9.03 -4.59
N ILE A 68 -9.15 7.84 -4.40
CA ILE A 68 -8.65 7.35 -3.11
C ILE A 68 -7.21 6.89 -3.30
N ALA A 69 -6.34 7.20 -2.35
CA ALA A 69 -4.94 6.78 -2.38
C ALA A 69 -4.47 6.56 -0.94
N PHE A 70 -3.86 5.41 -0.65
CA PHE A 70 -3.38 5.13 0.70
C PHE A 70 -2.14 4.26 0.70
N GLU A 71 -1.43 4.32 1.82
CA GLU A 71 -0.25 3.53 2.10
C GLU A 71 -0.51 2.58 3.28
N ALA A 72 -0.05 1.34 3.20
CA ALA A 72 -0.22 0.36 4.26
C ALA A 72 1.11 0.02 4.92
N LYS A 73 1.22 0.17 6.25
CA LYS A 73 2.40 -0.19 7.03
C LYS A 73 2.02 -1.15 8.14
N SER A 74 2.95 -2.03 8.50
CA SER A 74 2.79 -2.96 9.63
C SER A 74 3.96 -2.80 10.60
N THR A 75 3.67 -2.91 11.89
CA THR A 75 4.66 -2.90 12.97
C THR A 75 4.47 -4.09 13.89
N GLU A 76 5.58 -4.60 14.43
CA GLU A 76 5.61 -5.60 15.51
C GLU A 76 5.92 -4.96 16.88
N ASN A 77 6.14 -3.65 16.92
CA ASN A 77 6.27 -2.90 18.18
C ASN A 77 4.91 -2.86 18.87
N ALA A 78 4.88 -3.19 20.17
CA ALA A 78 3.68 -3.06 20.98
C ALA A 78 3.42 -1.58 21.31
N GLY A 79 2.21 -1.08 21.04
CA GLY A 79 1.76 0.24 21.47
C GLY A 79 2.46 1.47 20.87
N ARG A 80 3.43 1.33 19.95
CA ARG A 80 4.04 2.45 19.23
C ARG A 80 4.35 2.15 17.77
N PHE A 81 4.20 3.16 16.91
CA PHE A 81 4.60 3.11 15.51
C PHE A 81 5.79 4.06 15.28
N ASP A 82 6.90 3.55 14.74
CA ASP A 82 8.08 4.37 14.47
C ASP A 82 7.88 5.19 13.17
N LEU A 83 7.80 6.52 13.27
CA LEU A 83 7.55 7.41 12.12
C LEU A 83 8.59 7.31 11.01
N LYS A 84 9.83 6.87 11.31
CA LYS A 84 10.86 6.59 10.29
C LYS A 84 10.43 5.53 9.26
N ASN A 85 9.39 4.74 9.56
CA ASN A 85 8.82 3.75 8.66
C ASN A 85 7.88 4.38 7.60
N ILE A 86 7.55 5.67 7.75
CA ILE A 86 6.88 6.47 6.72
C ILE A 86 7.95 7.01 5.79
N VAL A 87 7.85 6.66 4.51
CA VAL A 87 8.80 7.11 3.51
C VAL A 87 8.36 8.47 2.98
N GLN A 88 9.23 9.48 3.06
CA GLN A 88 8.86 10.88 2.79
C GLN A 88 8.17 11.08 1.43
N HIS A 89 8.68 10.46 0.36
CA HIS A 89 8.06 10.61 -0.97
C HIS A 89 6.63 10.06 -1.04
N GLN A 90 6.28 9.07 -0.22
CA GLN A 90 4.90 8.53 -0.15
C GLN A 90 3.99 9.54 0.55
N LEU A 91 4.46 10.14 1.65
CA LEU A 91 3.75 11.22 2.35
C LEU A 91 3.57 12.44 1.44
N ASP A 92 4.62 12.89 0.75
CA ASP A 92 4.56 14.02 -0.18
C ASP A 92 3.54 13.78 -1.30
N TYR A 93 3.44 12.53 -1.80
CA TYR A 93 2.44 12.16 -2.81
C TYR A 93 1.02 12.24 -2.23
N LEU A 94 0.81 11.67 -1.05
CA LEU A 94 -0.47 11.67 -0.35
C LEU A 94 -0.95 13.10 -0.06
N GLU A 95 -0.09 13.97 0.47
CA GLU A 95 -0.43 15.38 0.72
C GLU A 95 -0.81 16.13 -0.56
N LYS A 96 -0.08 15.91 -1.66
CA LYS A 96 -0.39 16.53 -2.96
C LYS A 96 -1.74 16.05 -3.50
N ALA A 97 -2.02 14.75 -3.40
CA ALA A 97 -3.27 14.16 -3.85
C ALA A 97 -4.46 14.66 -3.01
N GLU A 98 -4.31 14.74 -1.69
CA GLU A 98 -5.34 15.27 -0.79
C GLU A 98 -5.65 16.73 -1.08
N LYS A 99 -4.62 17.56 -1.31
CA LYS A 99 -4.80 18.96 -1.76
C LYS A 99 -5.59 19.09 -3.06
N MET A 100 -5.61 18.06 -3.90
CA MET A 100 -6.41 17.98 -5.13
C MET A 100 -7.79 17.33 -4.94
N GLY A 101 -8.17 16.99 -3.70
CA GLY A 101 -9.50 16.49 -3.34
C GLY A 101 -9.61 14.96 -3.22
N ALA A 102 -8.49 14.23 -3.38
CA ALA A 102 -8.46 12.78 -3.14
C ALA A 102 -8.67 12.46 -1.65
N ILE A 103 -9.20 11.27 -1.36
CA ILE A 103 -9.27 10.72 -0.01
C ILE A 103 -7.94 10.01 0.26
N CYS A 104 -7.17 10.51 1.21
CA CYS A 104 -5.84 10.00 1.52
C CYS A 104 -5.68 9.63 2.98
N PHE A 105 -5.00 8.51 3.25
CA PHE A 105 -4.76 8.02 4.62
C PHE A 105 -3.63 6.99 4.63
N PHE A 106 -3.17 6.66 5.84
CA PHE A 106 -2.37 5.47 6.11
C PHE A 106 -3.24 4.40 6.76
N LEU A 107 -3.00 3.14 6.41
CA LEU A 107 -3.42 1.98 7.18
C LEU A 107 -2.24 1.45 7.98
N ILE A 108 -2.35 1.45 9.30
CA ILE A 108 -1.28 0.98 10.19
C ILE A 108 -1.75 -0.23 10.99
N GLU A 109 -1.11 -1.38 10.74
CA GLU A 109 -1.32 -2.60 11.49
C GLU A 109 -0.32 -2.71 12.65
N PHE A 110 -0.84 -2.96 13.86
CA PHE A 110 -0.07 -3.47 14.99
C PHE A 110 -0.24 -4.99 15.04
N SER A 111 0.65 -5.70 14.36
CA SER A 111 0.52 -7.14 14.08
C SER A 111 0.42 -8.01 15.34
N LYS A 112 1.11 -7.64 16.43
CA LYS A 112 1.02 -8.35 17.72
C LYS A 112 -0.32 -8.15 18.42
N ASP A 113 -0.87 -6.95 18.31
CA ASP A 113 -2.12 -6.56 18.96
C ASP A 113 -3.34 -6.86 18.08
N LYS A 114 -3.11 -7.33 16.84
CA LYS A 114 -4.13 -7.60 15.81
C LYS A 114 -5.08 -6.43 15.58
N SER A 115 -4.57 -5.21 15.75
CA SER A 115 -5.32 -3.98 15.54
C SER A 115 -4.84 -3.27 14.28
N VAL A 116 -5.78 -2.65 13.58
CA VAL A 116 -5.53 -1.88 12.36
C VAL A 116 -6.19 -0.53 12.53
N PHE A 117 -5.44 0.53 12.26
CA PHE A 117 -5.89 1.90 12.39
C PHE A 117 -5.87 2.59 11.03
N VAL A 118 -6.89 3.41 10.78
CA VAL A 118 -6.89 4.41 9.70
C VAL A 118 -6.34 5.70 10.29
N ILE A 119 -5.27 6.21 9.71
CA ILE A 119 -4.67 7.48 10.10
C ILE A 119 -4.88 8.47 8.95
N PRO A 120 -5.73 9.50 9.12
CA PRO A 120 -5.85 10.56 8.13
C PRO A 120 -4.53 11.35 8.02
N LEU A 121 -4.35 12.07 6.90
CA LEU A 121 -3.24 13.01 6.75
C LEU A 121 -3.40 14.26 7.62
#